data_AF-A0A2T3AIL0-F1
#
_entry.id   AF-A0A2T3AIL0-F1
#
_cell.length_a   1.000
_cell.length_b   1.000
_cell.length_c   1.000
_cell.angle_alpha   90.00
_cell.angle_beta   90.00
_cell.angle_gamma   90.00
#
_symmetry.space_group_name_H-M   'P 1'
#
loop_
_entity.id
_entity.type
_entity.pdbx_description
1 polymer ?
#
loop_
_entity_poly.entity_id
_entity_poly.type
_entity_poly.pdbx_seq_one_letter_code
_entity_poly.pdbx_strand_id
1 'polypeptide(L)'
;NPIDPSPAIYPSVASGDAPYDIDEATLRSALYIPAGFQYGAEGAPQPVLLCGGTGNPGYVSFAGSWIPLLQGEGSFGDPVWLNVPGNLNNDYQSNAEYVAYAIHYLSSISNNTKIAVFGFSQGNLDAQWAYKYWPSTRDVVTDHVGFSPGYRGSELVRTFLGGSATTAANFAMPAGWLQAEWMSNFVQTLLADGGDSAYVPTTIIYSATDEVVQPQTGANASAVLSDARGVGVTNAQVQEVCAGAVAGAIYGHETIMVHPLAYALAKDALANEGPGLVSRVDVDSVCATYLAPGLELSDLFLTENTLVWSLATLVMDADKSETEPVIK
;
A
#
# COMPACT_ATOMS: atom_id res chain seq x y z
N ASN A 1 13.79 12.88 11.02
CA ASN A 1 14.29 13.46 9.75
C ASN A 1 14.51 14.96 9.92
N PRO A 2 15.70 15.51 9.56
CA PRO A 2 16.11 16.85 9.98
C PRO A 2 15.83 17.97 8.96
N ILE A 3 15.47 17.64 7.71
CA ILE A 3 15.22 18.66 6.67
C ILE A 3 13.83 19.24 6.90
N ASP A 4 13.74 20.56 7.05
CA ASP A 4 12.45 21.22 7.14
C ASP A 4 11.86 21.42 5.74
N PRO A 5 10.57 21.10 5.53
CA PRO A 5 9.92 21.25 4.24
C PRO A 5 9.78 22.73 3.85
N SER A 6 9.92 23.01 2.56
CA SER A 6 9.74 24.34 1.98
C SER A 6 8.92 24.26 0.69
N PRO A 7 7.69 24.83 0.66
CA PRO A 7 7.01 25.55 1.75
C PRO A 7 6.63 24.65 2.94
N ALA A 8 6.23 25.25 4.06
CA ALA A 8 5.73 24.49 5.22
C ALA A 8 4.46 23.69 4.84
N ILE A 9 4.39 22.44 5.30
CA ILE A 9 3.32 21.49 4.97
C ILE A 9 2.36 21.22 6.15
N TYR A 10 2.70 21.68 7.34
CA TYR A 10 1.94 21.51 8.57
C TYR A 10 1.60 22.89 9.16
N PRO A 11 0.39 23.12 9.71
CA PRO A 11 -0.68 22.14 9.99
C PRO A 11 -1.55 21.76 8.78
N SER A 12 -1.33 22.36 7.62
CA SER A 12 -2.11 22.09 6.40
C SER A 12 -1.35 22.61 5.17
N VAL A 13 -1.40 21.88 4.05
CA VAL A 13 -0.87 22.32 2.75
C VAL A 13 -1.89 23.16 1.99
N ALA A 14 -3.17 22.78 2.04
CA ALA A 14 -4.27 23.51 1.40
C ALA A 14 -5.53 23.53 2.27
N SER A 15 -6.36 24.57 2.10
CA SER A 15 -7.59 24.79 2.89
C SER A 15 -8.65 23.68 2.80
N GLY A 16 -8.52 22.75 1.86
CA GLY A 16 -9.41 21.60 1.70
C GLY A 16 -8.89 20.31 2.35
N ASP A 17 -7.69 20.34 2.93
CA ASP A 17 -7.12 19.20 3.64
C ASP A 17 -7.75 19.06 5.03
N ALA A 18 -7.97 17.81 5.45
CA ALA A 18 -8.35 17.48 6.81
C ALA A 18 -7.27 17.95 7.81
N PRO A 19 -7.66 18.31 9.05
CA PRO A 19 -6.69 18.58 10.10
C PRO A 19 -5.95 17.29 10.49
N TYR A 20 -4.69 17.44 10.92
CA TYR A 20 -3.96 16.37 11.60
C TYR A 20 -4.30 16.37 13.10
N ASP A 21 -4.58 15.19 13.64
CA ASP A 21 -4.69 14.98 15.09
C ASP A 21 -3.32 14.68 15.71
N ILE A 22 -2.38 14.19 14.88
CA ILE A 22 -1.03 13.83 15.28
C ILE A 22 -0.09 15.04 15.09
N ASP A 23 0.80 15.26 16.05
CA ASP A 23 1.79 16.34 15.94
C ASP A 23 2.83 16.05 14.86
N GLU A 24 3.36 17.13 14.25
CA GLU A 24 4.30 17.02 13.13
C GLU A 24 5.56 16.21 13.48
N ALA A 25 6.10 16.33 14.69
CA ALA A 25 7.32 15.62 15.06
C ALA A 25 7.09 14.11 15.10
N THR A 26 5.93 13.68 15.62
CA THR A 26 5.49 12.29 15.62
C THR A 26 5.29 11.78 14.18
N LEU A 27 4.54 12.52 13.34
CA LEU A 27 4.34 12.17 11.92
C LEU A 27 5.67 12.00 11.18
N ARG A 28 6.57 12.98 11.31
CA ARG A 28 7.87 13.02 10.63
C ARG A 28 8.81 11.91 11.11
N SER A 29 8.65 11.42 12.34
CA SER A 29 9.50 10.37 12.91
C SER A 29 9.25 8.99 12.31
N ALA A 30 8.08 8.76 11.71
CA ALA A 30 7.73 7.45 11.12
C ALA A 30 8.46 7.17 9.79
N LEU A 31 8.92 8.20 9.07
CA LEU A 31 9.66 8.03 7.83
C LEU A 31 11.08 7.54 8.12
N TYR A 32 11.48 6.45 7.48
CA TYR A 32 12.88 6.07 7.36
C TYR A 32 13.41 6.45 5.99
N ILE A 33 14.33 7.42 5.96
CA ILE A 33 15.03 7.85 4.74
C ILE A 33 16.40 7.17 4.71
N PRO A 34 16.68 6.29 3.73
CA PRO A 34 17.98 5.65 3.60
C PRO A 34 19.11 6.66 3.40
N ALA A 35 20.32 6.31 3.85
CA ALA A 35 21.50 7.18 3.67
C ALA A 35 21.84 7.44 2.19
N GLY A 36 21.44 6.55 1.29
CA GLY A 36 21.63 6.67 -0.16
C GLY A 36 20.51 7.42 -0.91
N PHE A 37 19.47 7.87 -0.20
CA PHE A 37 18.37 8.63 -0.82
C PHE A 37 18.92 9.91 -1.47
N GLN A 38 18.47 10.21 -2.69
CA GLN A 38 19.03 11.22 -3.58
C GLN A 38 18.25 12.54 -3.55
N TYR A 39 17.14 12.61 -2.80
CA TYR A 39 16.39 13.86 -2.56
C TYR A 39 15.97 14.56 -3.86
N GLY A 40 15.58 13.79 -4.88
CA GLY A 40 15.15 14.36 -6.17
C GLY A 40 16.24 15.20 -6.85
N ALA A 41 17.52 14.83 -6.70
CA ALA A 41 18.60 15.43 -7.46
C ALA A 41 18.37 15.26 -8.97
N GLU A 42 18.93 16.16 -9.78
CA GLU A 42 18.79 16.09 -11.23
C GLU A 42 19.31 14.75 -11.77
N GLY A 43 18.45 14.01 -12.49
CA GLY A 43 18.77 12.68 -13.01
C GLY A 43 18.65 11.53 -12.01
N ALA A 44 18.27 11.80 -10.76
CA ALA A 44 17.96 10.76 -9.78
C ALA A 44 16.71 9.96 -10.17
N PRO A 45 16.61 8.68 -9.78
CA PRO A 45 15.35 7.95 -9.83
C PRO A 45 14.25 8.68 -9.03
N GLN A 46 12.99 8.49 -9.44
CA GLN A 46 11.86 9.13 -8.78
C GLN A 46 11.74 8.68 -7.31
N PRO A 47 11.50 9.58 -6.34
CA PRO A 47 11.20 9.17 -4.97
C PRO A 47 9.96 8.28 -4.89
N VAL A 48 10.07 7.17 -4.16
CA VAL A 48 8.99 6.20 -3.95
C VAL A 48 8.71 6.06 -2.46
N LEU A 49 7.49 6.38 -2.03
CA LEU A 49 7.01 6.15 -0.68
C LEU A 49 6.46 4.74 -0.55
N LEU A 50 7.04 3.92 0.33
CA LEU A 50 6.61 2.56 0.61
C LEU A 50 5.70 2.53 1.86
N CYS A 51 4.42 2.22 1.65
CA CYS A 51 3.38 2.14 2.68
C CYS A 51 3.07 0.66 2.98
N GLY A 52 3.45 0.20 4.19
CA GLY A 52 3.38 -1.21 4.59
C GLY A 52 1.98 -1.75 4.85
N GLY A 53 1.91 -3.02 5.25
CA GLY A 53 0.64 -3.73 5.52
C GLY A 53 0.33 -3.93 7.01
N THR A 54 -0.89 -4.35 7.31
CA THR A 54 -1.39 -4.59 8.67
C THR A 54 -0.43 -5.43 9.50
N GLY A 55 -0.19 -5.01 10.74
CA GLY A 55 0.65 -5.72 11.69
C GLY A 55 2.16 -5.61 11.43
N ASN A 56 2.61 -4.80 10.47
CA ASN A 56 4.02 -4.70 10.06
C ASN A 56 4.55 -3.26 10.06
N PRO A 57 5.79 -3.01 10.52
CA PRO A 57 6.56 -1.85 10.10
C PRO A 57 6.79 -1.87 8.58
N GLY A 58 6.95 -0.70 7.95
CA GLY A 58 7.26 -0.60 6.53
C GLY A 58 8.52 -1.37 6.15
N TYR A 59 9.57 -1.33 6.97
CA TYR A 59 10.77 -2.14 6.70
C TYR A 59 10.45 -3.64 6.58
N VAL A 60 9.67 -4.19 7.51
CA VAL A 60 9.32 -5.62 7.51
C VAL A 60 8.44 -5.98 6.31
N SER A 61 7.58 -5.05 5.86
CA SER A 61 6.75 -5.27 4.67
C SER A 61 7.58 -5.38 3.39
N PHE A 62 8.68 -4.62 3.28
CA PHE A 62 9.38 -4.45 2.00
C PHE A 62 10.82 -4.98 1.95
N ALA A 63 11.37 -5.48 3.08
CA ALA A 63 12.76 -5.93 3.17
C ALA A 63 13.09 -7.09 2.22
N GLY A 64 12.12 -7.95 1.92
CA GLY A 64 12.26 -9.06 0.95
C GLY A 64 11.75 -8.74 -0.46
N SER A 65 11.43 -7.49 -0.77
CA SER A 65 10.78 -7.14 -2.05
C SER A 65 11.21 -5.76 -2.56
N TRP A 66 10.44 -4.72 -2.30
CA TRP A 66 10.63 -3.42 -2.94
C TRP A 66 11.86 -2.65 -2.46
N ILE A 67 12.36 -2.90 -1.24
CA ILE A 67 13.64 -2.33 -0.79
C ILE A 67 14.80 -2.83 -1.67
N PRO A 68 15.07 -4.15 -1.77
CA PRO A 68 16.15 -4.63 -2.64
C PRO A 68 15.89 -4.33 -4.13
N LEU A 69 14.64 -4.37 -4.61
CA LEU A 69 14.31 -4.03 -6.00
C LEU A 69 14.61 -2.57 -6.37
N LEU A 70 14.43 -1.64 -5.43
CA LEU A 70 14.63 -0.21 -5.65
C LEU A 70 15.99 0.31 -5.15
N GLN A 71 16.77 -0.49 -4.44
CA GLN A 71 18.15 -0.15 -4.06
C GLN A 71 19.22 -0.95 -4.80
N GLY A 72 18.82 -1.98 -5.56
CA GLY A 72 19.71 -2.82 -6.35
C GLY A 72 20.18 -2.18 -7.67
N GLU A 73 20.99 -2.94 -8.41
CA GLU A 73 21.45 -2.53 -9.75
C GLU A 73 20.26 -2.39 -10.72
N GLY A 74 20.25 -1.30 -11.49
CA GLY A 74 19.16 -1.01 -12.42
C GLY A 74 17.87 -0.51 -11.75
N SER A 75 17.96 -0.02 -10.52
CA SER A 75 16.86 0.66 -9.83
C SER A 75 16.24 1.77 -10.69
N PHE A 76 14.91 1.87 -10.62
CA PHE A 76 14.08 2.85 -11.31
C PHE A 76 13.28 3.73 -10.34
N GLY A 77 13.57 3.66 -9.04
CA GLY A 77 12.96 4.50 -8.01
C GLY A 77 13.84 4.62 -6.77
N ASP A 78 13.63 5.65 -5.97
CA ASP A 78 14.44 5.97 -4.80
C ASP A 78 13.58 5.83 -3.52
N PRO A 79 13.71 4.72 -2.77
CA PRO A 79 12.70 4.33 -1.79
C PRO A 79 12.88 4.99 -0.42
N VAL A 80 11.75 5.40 0.17
CA VAL A 80 11.58 5.79 1.58
C VAL A 80 10.41 4.99 2.14
N TRP A 81 10.52 4.44 3.34
CA TRP A 81 9.44 3.60 3.91
C TRP A 81 8.89 4.16 5.21
N LEU A 82 7.60 3.87 5.45
CA LEU A 82 6.87 4.28 6.64
C LEU A 82 6.83 3.19 7.69
N ASN A 83 7.40 3.47 8.86
CA ASN A 83 7.25 2.65 10.05
C ASN A 83 6.17 3.27 10.94
N VAL A 84 4.91 3.18 10.50
CA VAL A 84 3.77 3.72 11.25
C VAL A 84 3.69 3.06 12.63
N PRO A 85 3.60 3.85 13.73
CA PRO A 85 3.51 3.31 15.08
C PRO A 85 2.37 2.31 15.28
N GLY A 86 2.55 1.37 16.21
CA GLY A 86 1.60 0.27 16.42
C GLY A 86 1.63 -0.79 15.32
N ASN A 87 2.62 -0.76 14.41
CA ASN A 87 2.72 -1.68 13.28
C ASN A 87 1.43 -1.70 12.42
N LEU A 88 0.83 -0.53 12.19
CA LEU A 88 -0.43 -0.38 11.45
C LEU A 88 -1.67 -1.04 12.09
N ASN A 89 -1.59 -1.56 13.32
CA ASN A 89 -2.75 -2.13 14.03
C ASN A 89 -3.70 -1.07 14.63
N ASN A 90 -3.29 0.20 14.66
CA ASN A 90 -4.11 1.30 15.14
C ASN A 90 -5.21 1.69 14.14
N ASP A 91 -6.06 2.65 14.52
CA ASP A 91 -7.10 3.22 13.67
C ASP A 91 -6.55 3.68 12.29
N TYR A 92 -7.11 3.14 11.21
CA TYR A 92 -6.75 3.43 9.81
C TYR A 92 -6.82 4.93 9.50
N GLN A 93 -7.74 5.67 10.12
CA GLN A 93 -7.85 7.11 9.93
C GLN A 93 -6.60 7.84 10.45
N SER A 94 -6.05 7.35 11.56
CA SER A 94 -4.82 7.87 12.16
C SER A 94 -3.58 7.36 11.43
N ASN A 95 -3.60 6.13 10.91
CA ASN A 95 -2.51 5.60 10.06
C ASN A 95 -2.40 6.40 8.75
N ALA A 96 -3.53 6.79 8.16
CA ALA A 96 -3.59 7.59 6.94
C ALA A 96 -3.01 9.00 7.11
N GLU A 97 -3.02 9.58 8.32
CA GLU A 97 -2.35 10.86 8.61
C GLU A 97 -0.83 10.76 8.35
N TYR A 98 -0.19 9.64 8.71
CA TYR A 98 1.22 9.41 8.40
C TYR A 98 1.47 9.35 6.90
N VAL A 99 0.58 8.70 6.14
CA VAL A 99 0.71 8.63 4.68
C VAL A 99 0.54 10.00 4.04
N ALA A 100 -0.50 10.75 4.43
CA ALA A 100 -0.73 12.11 3.93
C ALA A 100 0.47 13.02 4.20
N TYR A 101 0.94 13.06 5.45
CA TYR A 101 2.12 13.85 5.82
C TYR A 101 3.36 13.42 5.06
N ALA A 102 3.60 12.11 4.94
CA ALA A 102 4.79 11.59 4.28
C ALA A 102 4.81 11.90 2.78
N ILE A 103 3.65 11.90 2.10
CA ILE A 103 3.55 12.30 0.70
C ILE A 103 4.06 13.73 0.50
N HIS A 104 3.52 14.68 1.28
CA HIS A 104 3.91 16.08 1.19
C HIS A 104 5.36 16.29 1.62
N TYR A 105 5.76 15.65 2.71
CA TYR A 105 7.12 15.78 3.26
C TYR A 105 8.15 15.25 2.27
N LEU A 106 7.96 14.05 1.74
CA LEU A 106 8.88 13.43 0.78
C LEU A 106 8.99 14.26 -0.50
N SER A 107 7.85 14.72 -1.05
CA SER A 107 7.86 15.63 -2.19
C SER A 107 8.63 16.92 -1.90
N SER A 108 8.34 17.58 -0.78
CA SER A 108 8.95 18.86 -0.42
C SER A 108 10.47 18.77 -0.25
N ILE A 109 10.96 17.75 0.45
CA ILE A 109 12.41 17.55 0.64
C ILE A 109 13.11 17.01 -0.61
N SER A 110 12.35 16.61 -1.64
CA SER A 110 12.86 16.12 -2.92
C SER A 110 12.74 17.18 -4.02
N ASN A 111 13.10 18.42 -3.70
CA ASN A 111 12.98 19.59 -4.57
C ASN A 111 11.56 19.86 -5.08
N ASN A 112 10.53 19.56 -4.27
CA ASN A 112 9.12 19.63 -4.66
C ASN A 112 8.78 18.78 -5.90
N THR A 113 9.53 17.70 -6.12
CA THR A 113 9.26 16.73 -7.19
C THR A 113 8.08 15.85 -6.80
N LYS A 114 7.27 15.45 -7.78
CA LYS A 114 6.19 14.49 -7.54
C LYS A 114 6.75 13.10 -7.25
N ILE A 115 6.11 12.37 -6.36
CA ILE A 115 6.56 11.06 -5.89
C ILE A 115 5.63 9.95 -6.39
N ALA A 116 6.10 8.71 -6.34
CA ALA A 116 5.23 7.54 -6.43
C ALA A 116 4.91 7.00 -5.03
N VAL A 117 3.76 6.34 -4.87
CA VAL A 117 3.35 5.67 -3.64
C VAL A 117 3.13 4.19 -3.93
N PHE A 118 3.88 3.34 -3.25
CA PHE A 118 3.74 1.88 -3.33
C PHE A 118 3.07 1.40 -2.05
N GLY A 119 1.86 0.85 -2.17
CA GLY A 119 1.08 0.35 -1.04
C GLY A 119 1.06 -1.18 -1.01
N PHE A 120 1.22 -1.76 0.17
CA PHE A 120 0.96 -3.19 0.39
C PHE A 120 -0.20 -3.35 1.37
N SER A 121 -1.16 -4.24 1.04
CA SER A 121 -2.26 -4.57 1.95
C SER A 121 -3.02 -3.31 2.42
N GLN A 122 -3.13 -3.10 3.73
CA GLN A 122 -3.68 -1.90 4.37
C GLN A 122 -3.05 -0.58 3.89
N GLY A 123 -1.76 -0.52 3.59
CA GLY A 123 -1.11 0.72 3.16
C GLY A 123 -1.76 1.35 1.92
N ASN A 124 -2.46 0.54 1.12
CA ASN A 124 -3.29 1.02 0.02
C ASN A 124 -4.54 1.78 0.49
N LEU A 125 -5.22 1.29 1.54
CA LEU A 125 -6.38 1.95 2.13
C LEU A 125 -5.96 3.23 2.83
N ASP A 126 -4.83 3.22 3.53
CA ASP A 126 -4.26 4.41 4.18
C ASP A 126 -3.94 5.48 3.13
N ALA A 127 -3.33 5.11 1.99
CA ALA A 127 -3.08 6.02 0.88
C ALA A 127 -4.36 6.51 0.20
N GLN A 128 -5.34 5.64 -0.06
CA GLN A 128 -6.62 6.04 -0.65
C GLN A 128 -7.42 6.98 0.27
N TRP A 129 -7.36 6.77 1.60
CA TRP A 129 -7.91 7.67 2.60
C TRP A 129 -7.19 9.01 2.61
N ALA A 130 -5.85 9.00 2.57
CA ALA A 130 -5.03 10.20 2.45
C ALA A 130 -5.41 11.01 1.21
N TYR A 131 -5.55 10.37 0.04
CA TYR A 131 -5.99 11.05 -1.17
C TYR A 131 -7.39 11.63 -1.05
N LYS A 132 -8.31 10.93 -0.38
CA LYS A 132 -9.68 11.39 -0.19
C LYS A 132 -9.74 12.65 0.69
N TYR A 133 -9.10 12.62 1.86
CA TYR A 133 -9.27 13.64 2.91
C TYR A 133 -8.17 14.69 2.98
N TRP A 134 -7.02 14.48 2.35
CA TRP A 134 -6.00 15.49 2.10
C TRP A 134 -5.84 15.69 0.59
N PRO A 135 -6.79 16.34 -0.10
CA PRO A 135 -6.79 16.43 -1.57
C PRO A 135 -5.51 17.01 -2.17
N SER A 136 -4.76 17.83 -1.43
CA SER A 136 -3.48 18.38 -1.90
C SER A 136 -2.42 17.31 -2.16
N THR A 137 -2.55 16.11 -1.58
CA THR A 137 -1.65 14.96 -1.87
C THR A 137 -1.73 14.53 -3.33
N ARG A 138 -2.89 14.71 -3.98
CA ARG A 138 -3.12 14.28 -5.37
C ARG A 138 -2.25 15.04 -6.38
N ASP A 139 -1.87 16.28 -6.05
CA ASP A 139 -1.08 17.13 -6.94
C ASP A 139 0.40 16.74 -6.98
N VAL A 140 0.87 16.04 -5.93
CA VAL A 140 2.28 15.67 -5.74
C VAL A 140 2.55 14.18 -5.88
N VAL A 141 1.54 13.38 -6.24
CA VAL A 141 1.68 11.95 -6.54
C VAL A 141 1.53 11.71 -8.03
N THR A 142 2.49 11.01 -8.64
CA THR A 142 2.38 10.58 -10.05
C THR A 142 1.61 9.28 -10.17
N ASP A 143 1.88 8.33 -9.26
CA ASP A 143 1.43 6.95 -9.35
C ASP A 143 1.14 6.38 -7.96
N HIS A 144 0.03 5.67 -7.85
CA HIS A 144 -0.20 4.71 -6.79
C HIS A 144 -0.04 3.29 -7.37
N VAL A 145 0.94 2.53 -6.90
CA VAL A 145 1.07 1.11 -7.24
C VAL A 145 0.71 0.27 -6.03
N GLY A 146 -0.41 -0.44 -6.12
CA GLY A 146 -0.98 -1.19 -5.01
C GLY A 146 -0.80 -2.69 -5.16
N PHE A 147 -0.21 -3.30 -4.15
CA PHE A 147 0.02 -4.75 -4.03
C PHE A 147 -0.96 -5.34 -3.02
N SER A 148 -1.77 -6.28 -3.49
CA SER A 148 -2.81 -6.97 -2.71
C SER A 148 -3.68 -6.02 -1.86
N PRO A 149 -4.23 -4.92 -2.43
CA PRO A 149 -5.14 -4.07 -1.68
C PRO A 149 -6.43 -4.82 -1.34
N GLY A 150 -7.06 -4.40 -0.24
CA GLY A 150 -8.41 -4.82 0.14
C GLY A 150 -9.32 -3.62 0.33
N TYR A 151 -9.58 -2.81 -0.72
CA TYR A 151 -10.34 -1.57 -0.60
C TYR A 151 -11.78 -1.78 -0.07
N ARG A 152 -12.31 -3.00 -0.15
CA ARG A 152 -13.60 -3.40 0.40
C ARG A 152 -13.49 -4.17 1.73
N GLY A 153 -12.29 -4.26 2.29
CA GLY A 153 -11.96 -5.12 3.42
C GLY A 153 -11.84 -6.59 3.01
N SER A 154 -11.88 -7.49 3.99
CA SER A 154 -11.83 -8.94 3.78
C SER A 154 -12.91 -9.66 4.58
N GLU A 155 -13.54 -10.65 3.95
CA GLU A 155 -14.49 -11.55 4.61
C GLU A 155 -13.79 -12.52 5.58
N LEU A 156 -12.46 -12.67 5.47
CA LEU A 156 -11.69 -13.64 6.25
C LEU A 156 -11.21 -13.11 7.61
N VAL A 157 -11.29 -11.80 7.88
CA VAL A 157 -10.72 -11.19 9.10
C VAL A 157 -11.13 -11.94 10.38
N ARG A 158 -12.42 -12.21 10.54
CA ARG A 158 -12.97 -12.89 11.73
C ARG A 158 -12.56 -14.37 11.81
N THR A 159 -12.18 -14.99 10.69
CA THR A 159 -11.77 -16.40 10.65
C THR A 159 -10.37 -16.62 11.22
N PHE A 160 -9.47 -15.62 11.15
CA PHE A 160 -8.10 -15.74 11.65
C PHE A 160 -8.00 -15.96 13.16
N LEU A 161 -9.01 -15.55 13.93
CA LEU A 161 -9.06 -15.75 15.38
C LEU A 161 -9.99 -16.91 15.81
N GLY A 162 -10.30 -17.83 14.89
CA GLY A 162 -11.12 -19.00 15.19
C GLY A 162 -12.61 -18.70 15.29
N GLY A 163 -13.06 -17.53 14.82
CA GLY A 163 -14.48 -17.25 14.61
C GLY A 163 -15.02 -18.07 13.43
N SER A 164 -16.17 -18.73 13.63
CA SER A 164 -16.98 -19.18 12.49
C SER A 164 -17.75 -17.98 11.92
N ALA A 165 -17.96 -17.94 10.61
CA ALA A 165 -18.90 -17.00 9.97
C ALA A 165 -20.31 -17.03 10.60
N THR A 166 -20.64 -18.10 11.33
CA THR A 166 -21.93 -18.30 12.02
C THR A 166 -21.91 -17.96 13.51
N THR A 167 -20.75 -17.72 14.12
CA THR A 167 -20.63 -17.30 15.52
C THR A 167 -20.05 -15.91 15.55
N ALA A 168 -20.91 -14.90 15.65
CA ALA A 168 -20.57 -13.53 16.00
C ALA A 168 -20.08 -13.44 17.45
N ALA A 169 -19.04 -14.21 17.79
CA ALA A 169 -18.26 -13.92 18.97
C ALA A 169 -17.46 -12.66 18.62
N ASN A 170 -17.80 -11.54 19.25
CA ASN A 170 -17.04 -10.32 19.18
C ASN A 170 -15.65 -10.61 19.78
N PHE A 171 -14.71 -11.07 18.95
CA PHE A 171 -13.33 -11.17 19.38
C PHE A 171 -12.78 -9.76 19.44
N ALA A 172 -12.17 -9.43 20.58
CA ALA A 172 -11.44 -8.19 20.72
C ALA A 172 -10.19 -8.25 19.82
N MET A 173 -10.05 -7.28 18.92
CA MET A 173 -8.96 -7.16 17.96
C MET A 173 -8.43 -5.72 17.96
N PRO A 174 -7.20 -5.49 17.48
CA PRO A 174 -6.74 -4.13 17.26
C PRO A 174 -7.64 -3.40 16.26
N ALA A 175 -7.73 -2.08 16.39
CA ALA A 175 -8.62 -1.24 15.59
C ALA A 175 -8.47 -1.48 14.07
N GLY A 176 -7.23 -1.59 13.60
CA GLY A 176 -6.97 -1.82 12.18
C GLY A 176 -7.52 -3.14 11.65
N TRP A 177 -7.55 -4.20 12.47
CA TRP A 177 -8.17 -5.46 12.08
C TRP A 177 -9.69 -5.34 11.99
N LEU A 178 -10.33 -4.63 12.94
CA LEU A 178 -11.78 -4.39 12.88
C LEU A 178 -12.16 -3.57 11.63
N GLN A 179 -11.33 -2.59 11.27
CA GLN A 179 -11.55 -1.75 10.08
C GLN A 179 -11.23 -2.48 8.77
N ALA A 180 -10.39 -3.52 8.80
CA ALA A 180 -10.13 -4.39 7.66
C ALA A 180 -11.28 -5.34 7.32
N GLU A 181 -12.31 -5.46 8.18
CA GLU A 181 -13.47 -6.31 7.91
C GLU A 181 -14.21 -5.88 6.64
N TRP A 182 -14.75 -6.88 5.93
CA TRP A 182 -15.53 -6.65 4.73
C TRP A 182 -16.63 -5.62 4.97
N MET A 183 -16.55 -4.50 4.25
CA MET A 183 -17.51 -3.39 4.34
C MET A 183 -17.72 -2.89 5.78
N SER A 184 -16.66 -2.83 6.60
CA SER A 184 -16.63 -2.10 7.88
C SER A 184 -17.14 -0.65 7.74
N ASN A 185 -17.42 0.04 8.85
CA ASN A 185 -17.87 1.44 8.77
C ASN A 185 -16.79 2.33 8.12
N PHE A 186 -15.52 2.07 8.42
CA PHE A 186 -14.37 2.70 7.77
C PHE A 186 -14.38 2.46 6.28
N VAL A 187 -14.50 1.21 5.83
CA VAL A 187 -14.51 0.86 4.40
C VAL A 187 -15.68 1.51 3.68
N GLN A 188 -16.88 1.44 4.25
CA GLN A 188 -18.06 2.11 3.68
C GLN A 188 -17.85 3.62 3.55
N THR A 189 -17.24 4.24 4.57
CA THR A 189 -16.91 5.66 4.55
C THR A 189 -15.83 5.98 3.52
N LEU A 190 -14.78 5.16 3.40
CA LEU A 190 -13.72 5.30 2.40
C LEU A 190 -14.34 5.32 0.99
N LEU A 191 -15.17 4.33 0.68
CA LEU A 191 -15.73 4.11 -0.65
C LEU A 191 -16.84 5.10 -1.03
N ALA A 192 -17.52 5.71 -0.05
CA ALA A 192 -18.54 6.72 -0.29
C ALA A 192 -18.01 7.92 -1.10
N ASP A 193 -18.92 8.65 -1.74
CA ASP A 193 -18.64 9.91 -2.46
C ASP A 193 -17.51 9.80 -3.51
N GLY A 194 -17.46 8.65 -4.18
CA GLY A 194 -16.48 8.35 -5.24
C GLY A 194 -15.12 7.91 -4.74
N GLY A 195 -14.97 7.54 -3.47
CA GLY A 195 -13.72 6.94 -2.96
C GLY A 195 -13.49 5.50 -3.40
N ASP A 196 -14.50 4.86 -4.02
CA ASP A 196 -14.40 3.60 -4.77
C ASP A 196 -13.77 3.76 -6.16
N SER A 197 -13.41 4.98 -6.54
CA SER A 197 -12.63 5.30 -7.74
C SER A 197 -11.28 5.90 -7.37
N ALA A 198 -10.27 5.65 -8.20
CA ALA A 198 -8.93 6.20 -7.99
C ALA A 198 -8.92 7.74 -7.96
N TYR A 199 -7.98 8.30 -7.22
CA TYR A 199 -7.72 9.74 -7.14
C TYR A 199 -6.49 10.19 -7.95
N VAL A 200 -5.57 9.27 -8.21
CA VAL A 200 -4.33 9.44 -8.99
C VAL A 200 -4.17 8.23 -9.91
N PRO A 201 -3.32 8.27 -10.95
CA PRO A 201 -3.02 7.09 -11.76
C PRO A 201 -2.71 5.87 -10.86
N THR A 202 -3.48 4.80 -11.01
CA THR A 202 -3.46 3.68 -10.05
C THR A 202 -3.27 2.33 -10.72
N THR A 203 -2.22 1.61 -10.33
CA THR A 203 -1.89 0.26 -10.82
C THR A 203 -2.07 -0.74 -9.70
N ILE A 204 -3.06 -1.60 -9.79
CA ILE A 204 -3.39 -2.58 -8.76
C ILE A 204 -3.01 -3.98 -9.25
N ILE A 205 -2.22 -4.69 -8.44
CA ILE A 205 -1.81 -6.07 -8.70
C ILE A 205 -2.26 -6.93 -7.52
N TYR A 206 -2.98 -8.01 -7.81
CA TYR A 206 -3.59 -8.87 -6.79
C TYR A 206 -3.71 -10.31 -7.25
N SER A 207 -3.92 -11.22 -6.30
CA SER A 207 -3.99 -12.66 -6.52
C SER A 207 -5.38 -13.21 -6.20
N ALA A 208 -5.90 -14.08 -7.07
CA ALA A 208 -7.08 -14.89 -6.79
C ALA A 208 -6.88 -15.81 -5.58
N THR A 209 -5.63 -16.21 -5.29
CA THR A 209 -5.27 -17.14 -4.21
C THR A 209 -4.82 -16.45 -2.92
N ASP A 210 -5.03 -15.14 -2.81
CA ASP A 210 -4.75 -14.36 -1.60
C ASP A 210 -5.47 -14.97 -0.38
N GLU A 211 -4.72 -15.39 0.62
CA GLU A 211 -5.23 -16.06 1.82
C GLU A 211 -5.63 -15.09 2.93
N VAL A 212 -5.40 -13.78 2.77
CA VAL A 212 -5.71 -12.73 3.75
C VAL A 212 -6.94 -11.93 3.33
N VAL A 213 -6.96 -11.48 2.08
CA VAL A 213 -8.01 -10.67 1.49
C VAL A 213 -8.86 -11.54 0.57
N GLN A 214 -10.14 -11.69 0.91
CA GLN A 214 -11.13 -12.29 0.02
C GLN A 214 -12.47 -11.54 0.10
N PRO A 215 -13.26 -11.52 -0.98
CA PRO A 215 -12.98 -12.08 -2.30
C PRO A 215 -11.88 -11.32 -3.09
N GLN A 216 -11.06 -12.03 -3.86
CA GLN A 216 -10.11 -11.45 -4.84
C GLN A 216 -10.34 -11.94 -6.27
N THR A 217 -11.57 -12.34 -6.58
CA THR A 217 -11.99 -12.79 -7.91
C THR A 217 -13.28 -12.13 -8.36
N GLY A 218 -13.42 -11.97 -9.68
CA GLY A 218 -14.61 -11.42 -10.31
C GLY A 218 -14.86 -9.95 -10.00
N ALA A 219 -16.06 -9.47 -10.35
CA ALA A 219 -16.44 -8.06 -10.23
C ALA A 219 -16.45 -7.51 -8.80
N ASN A 220 -16.49 -8.41 -7.80
CA ASN A 220 -16.50 -8.05 -6.39
C ASN A 220 -15.13 -8.18 -5.71
N ALA A 221 -14.05 -8.42 -6.46
CA ALA A 221 -12.71 -8.48 -5.90
C ALA A 221 -12.41 -7.21 -5.08
N SER A 222 -11.95 -7.40 -3.83
CA SER A 222 -11.72 -6.32 -2.87
C SER A 222 -10.67 -5.32 -3.37
N ALA A 223 -9.70 -5.81 -4.16
CA ALA A 223 -8.65 -5.00 -4.74
C ALA A 223 -9.13 -3.99 -5.79
N VAL A 224 -10.31 -4.16 -6.41
CA VAL A 224 -10.68 -3.39 -7.60
C VAL A 224 -11.11 -1.96 -7.26
N LEU A 225 -10.49 -0.98 -7.93
CA LEU A 225 -10.97 0.40 -7.99
C LEU A 225 -11.54 0.74 -9.38
N SER A 226 -12.52 1.63 -9.39
CA SER A 226 -13.08 2.24 -10.60
C SER A 226 -12.26 3.47 -11.02
N ASP A 227 -12.59 4.02 -12.20
CA ASP A 227 -11.94 5.23 -12.73
C ASP A 227 -12.96 6.31 -13.12
N ALA A 228 -13.86 6.67 -12.20
CA ALA A 228 -14.85 7.72 -12.48
C ALA A 228 -14.23 9.11 -12.74
N ARG A 229 -12.95 9.30 -12.37
CA ARG A 229 -12.21 10.56 -12.54
C ARG A 229 -11.37 10.61 -13.82
N GLY A 230 -11.24 9.50 -14.54
CA GLY A 230 -10.41 9.43 -15.74
C GLY A 230 -8.92 9.65 -15.46
N VAL A 231 -8.44 9.26 -14.27
CA VAL A 231 -7.02 9.36 -13.88
C VAL A 231 -6.20 8.17 -14.42
N GLY A 232 -6.88 7.13 -14.89
CA GLY A 232 -6.28 5.88 -15.36
C GLY A 232 -6.15 4.87 -14.22
N VAL A 233 -6.78 3.71 -14.42
CA VAL A 233 -6.69 2.57 -13.49
C VAL A 233 -6.42 1.28 -14.23
N THR A 234 -5.46 0.51 -13.73
CA THR A 234 -5.22 -0.89 -14.13
C THR A 234 -5.49 -1.79 -12.95
N ASN A 235 -6.43 -2.74 -13.10
CA ASN A 235 -6.68 -3.80 -12.13
C ASN A 235 -6.17 -5.13 -12.72
N ALA A 236 -4.99 -5.58 -12.30
CA ALA A 236 -4.33 -6.77 -12.82
C ALA A 236 -4.40 -7.93 -11.82
N GLN A 237 -5.31 -8.87 -12.05
CA GLN A 237 -5.28 -10.16 -11.35
C GLN A 237 -4.24 -11.06 -12.01
N VAL A 238 -3.27 -11.56 -11.24
CA VAL A 238 -2.12 -12.28 -11.82
C VAL A 238 -2.51 -13.60 -12.50
N GLN A 239 -3.53 -14.31 -12.00
CA GLN A 239 -4.02 -15.55 -12.61
C GLN A 239 -4.78 -15.32 -13.94
N GLU A 240 -5.35 -14.13 -14.15
CA GLU A 240 -5.96 -13.75 -15.43
C GLU A 240 -4.90 -13.31 -16.44
N VAL A 241 -3.95 -12.46 -16.03
CA VAL A 241 -2.92 -11.92 -16.93
C VAL A 241 -1.89 -12.99 -17.32
N CYS A 242 -1.44 -13.80 -16.36
CA CYS A 242 -0.44 -14.84 -16.55
C CYS A 242 -1.06 -16.24 -16.68
N ALA A 243 -2.29 -16.35 -17.21
CA ALA A 243 -3.04 -17.60 -17.28
C ALA A 243 -2.23 -18.73 -17.95
N GLY A 244 -2.04 -19.84 -17.22
CA GLY A 244 -1.31 -21.03 -17.71
C GLY A 244 0.22 -20.90 -17.68
N ALA A 245 0.77 -19.80 -17.18
CA ALA A 245 2.20 -19.57 -17.01
C ALA A 245 2.62 -19.69 -15.54
N VAL A 246 3.93 -19.66 -15.27
CA VAL A 246 4.51 -19.82 -13.92
C VAL A 246 4.05 -18.72 -12.97
N ALA A 247 4.04 -17.47 -13.45
CA ALA A 247 3.54 -16.34 -12.68
C ALA A 247 2.00 -16.37 -12.50
N GLY A 248 1.27 -17.23 -13.21
CA GLY A 248 -0.15 -17.47 -12.97
C GLY A 248 -0.43 -18.52 -11.90
N ALA A 249 0.60 -18.99 -11.20
CA ALA A 249 0.48 -20.01 -10.16
C ALA A 249 -0.08 -19.44 -8.83
N ILE A 250 0.25 -20.10 -7.72
CA ILE A 250 -0.18 -19.70 -6.39
C ILE A 250 0.75 -18.58 -5.90
N TYR A 251 0.13 -17.43 -5.61
CA TYR A 251 0.73 -16.32 -4.89
C TYR A 251 -0.23 -15.93 -3.77
N GLY A 252 0.27 -15.92 -2.55
CA GLY A 252 -0.44 -15.42 -1.38
C GLY A 252 -0.50 -13.90 -1.31
N HIS A 253 -0.89 -13.39 -0.15
CA HIS A 253 -1.13 -11.97 0.06
C HIS A 253 0.14 -11.13 -0.12
N GLU A 254 1.19 -11.45 0.63
CA GLU A 254 2.51 -10.80 0.64
C GLU A 254 3.37 -11.17 -0.57
N THR A 255 3.26 -12.40 -1.08
CA THR A 255 4.09 -12.85 -2.21
C THR A 255 3.76 -12.18 -3.55
N ILE A 256 2.67 -11.43 -3.65
CA ILE A 256 2.48 -10.49 -4.77
C ILE A 256 3.59 -9.44 -4.86
N MET A 257 4.23 -9.07 -3.74
CA MET A 257 5.32 -8.09 -3.76
C MET A 257 6.60 -8.61 -4.42
N VAL A 258 6.77 -9.94 -4.56
CA VAL A 258 7.90 -10.55 -5.28
C VAL A 258 7.51 -11.03 -6.68
N HIS A 259 6.28 -10.77 -7.10
CA HIS A 259 5.73 -11.28 -8.35
C HIS A 259 6.34 -10.56 -9.58
N PRO A 260 6.76 -11.28 -10.64
CA PRO A 260 7.41 -10.65 -11.80
C PRO A 260 6.51 -9.69 -12.57
N LEU A 261 5.21 -9.98 -12.70
CA LEU A 261 4.25 -9.01 -13.26
C LEU A 261 4.09 -7.75 -12.39
N ALA A 262 4.15 -7.87 -11.06
CA ALA A 262 4.06 -6.71 -10.17
C ALA A 262 5.28 -5.80 -10.37
N TYR A 263 6.48 -6.39 -10.47
CA TYR A 263 7.70 -5.68 -10.85
C TYR A 263 7.57 -4.97 -12.20
N ALA A 264 7.13 -5.69 -13.24
CA ALA A 264 7.04 -5.15 -14.58
C ALA A 264 6.02 -4.00 -14.68
N LEU A 265 4.85 -4.14 -14.05
CA LEU A 265 3.82 -3.10 -14.04
C LEU A 265 4.22 -1.88 -13.20
N ALA A 266 4.88 -2.07 -12.05
CA ALA A 266 5.38 -0.95 -11.26
C ALA A 266 6.46 -0.15 -12.01
N LYS A 267 7.39 -0.87 -12.68
CA LYS A 267 8.40 -0.24 -13.53
C LYS A 267 7.79 0.50 -14.72
N ASP A 268 6.78 -0.09 -15.35
CA ASP A 268 6.06 0.54 -16.44
C ASP A 268 5.27 1.78 -15.99
N ALA A 269 4.66 1.75 -14.80
CA ALA A 269 3.98 2.92 -14.22
C ALA A 269 4.97 4.10 -14.04
N LEU A 270 6.10 3.87 -13.38
CA LEU A 270 7.10 4.93 -13.13
C LEU A 270 7.80 5.45 -14.40
N ALA A 271 7.78 4.67 -15.49
CA ALA A 271 8.43 5.03 -16.75
C ALA A 271 7.51 5.76 -17.73
N ASN A 272 6.19 5.81 -17.49
CA ASN A 272 5.20 6.32 -18.44
C ASN A 272 4.15 7.19 -17.76
N GLU A 273 3.44 8.01 -18.53
CA GLU A 273 2.27 8.70 -18.00
C GLU A 273 1.10 7.71 -17.80
N GLY A 274 0.42 7.85 -16.67
CA GLY A 274 -0.71 6.99 -16.30
C GLY A 274 -0.28 5.69 -15.62
N PRO A 275 -1.23 4.81 -15.26
CA PRO A 275 -0.90 3.57 -14.57
C PRO A 275 -0.05 2.65 -15.45
N GLY A 276 0.61 1.67 -14.82
CA GLY A 276 1.22 0.55 -15.50
C GLY A 276 0.18 -0.20 -16.33
N LEU A 277 0.51 -0.52 -17.58
CA LEU A 277 -0.40 -1.18 -18.52
C LEU A 277 0.15 -2.54 -18.93
N VAL A 278 -0.69 -3.57 -18.81
CA VAL A 278 -0.36 -4.93 -19.27
C VAL A 278 0.05 -4.96 -20.74
N SER A 279 -0.56 -4.09 -21.57
CA SER A 279 -0.25 -3.99 -23.00
C SER A 279 1.14 -3.43 -23.34
N ARG A 280 1.84 -2.83 -22.37
CA ARG A 280 3.21 -2.32 -22.52
C ARG A 280 4.28 -3.30 -22.02
N VAL A 281 3.87 -4.42 -21.44
CA VAL A 281 4.75 -5.44 -20.87
C VAL A 281 4.83 -6.65 -21.80
N ASP A 282 6.03 -7.23 -21.93
CA ASP A 282 6.20 -8.55 -22.55
C ASP A 282 5.70 -9.63 -21.59
N VAL A 283 4.38 -9.86 -21.62
CA VAL A 283 3.68 -10.77 -20.70
C VAL A 283 4.23 -12.20 -20.81
N ASP A 284 4.56 -12.67 -22.01
CA ASP A 284 5.08 -14.03 -22.21
C ASP A 284 6.42 -14.21 -21.46
N SER A 285 7.34 -13.26 -21.60
CA SER A 285 8.62 -13.30 -20.91
C SER A 285 8.47 -13.11 -19.40
N VAL A 286 7.65 -12.16 -18.97
CA VAL A 286 7.47 -11.82 -17.55
C VAL A 286 6.79 -12.96 -16.80
N CYS A 287 5.75 -13.55 -17.39
CA CYS A 287 4.99 -14.62 -16.76
C CYS A 287 5.70 -15.99 -16.78
N ALA A 288 6.82 -16.13 -17.50
CA ALA A 288 7.61 -17.36 -17.55
C ALA A 288 8.44 -17.62 -16.27
N THR A 289 8.59 -16.61 -15.40
CA THR A 289 9.35 -16.71 -14.14
C THR A 289 8.45 -16.67 -12.92
N TYR A 290 8.96 -17.08 -11.75
CA TYR A 290 8.20 -17.04 -10.49
C TYR A 290 8.53 -15.80 -9.64
N LEU A 291 9.76 -15.31 -9.69
CA LEU A 291 10.22 -14.15 -8.93
C LEU A 291 10.54 -13.00 -9.86
N ALA A 292 10.33 -11.78 -9.37
CA ALA A 292 10.80 -10.57 -10.02
C ALA A 292 12.32 -10.64 -10.30
N PRO A 293 12.79 -10.10 -11.44
CA PRO A 293 14.21 -10.07 -11.75
C PRO A 293 15.03 -9.40 -10.63
N GLY A 294 16.10 -10.06 -10.20
CA GLY A 294 16.98 -9.58 -9.13
C GLY A 294 16.62 -10.06 -7.72
N LEU A 295 15.46 -10.72 -7.54
CA LEU A 295 15.13 -11.38 -6.28
C LEU A 295 15.57 -12.84 -6.27
N GLU A 296 15.99 -13.30 -5.09
CA GLU A 296 16.38 -14.67 -4.82
C GLU A 296 15.39 -15.35 -3.85
N LEU A 297 15.61 -16.63 -3.59
CA LEU A 297 14.77 -17.41 -2.68
C LEU A 297 14.79 -16.85 -1.23
N SER A 298 15.89 -16.22 -0.81
CA SER A 298 15.96 -15.53 0.49
C SER A 298 14.98 -14.36 0.58
N ASP A 299 14.80 -13.63 -0.51
CA ASP A 299 13.88 -12.49 -0.57
C ASP A 299 12.43 -12.94 -0.50
N LEU A 300 12.10 -14.07 -1.16
CA LEU A 300 10.82 -14.74 -0.99
C LEU A 300 10.56 -15.13 0.48
N PHE A 301 11.53 -15.76 1.16
CA PHE A 301 11.35 -16.13 2.57
C PHE A 301 11.25 -14.93 3.50
N LEU A 302 11.97 -13.84 3.21
CA LEU A 302 11.82 -12.58 3.95
C LEU A 302 10.44 -11.95 3.74
N THR A 303 9.88 -12.05 2.54
CA THR A 303 8.54 -11.57 2.22
C THR A 303 7.47 -12.41 2.92
N GLU A 304 7.57 -13.74 2.89
CA GLU A 304 6.67 -14.66 3.63
C GLU A 304 6.66 -14.39 5.15
N ASN A 305 7.79 -13.93 5.70
CA ASN A 305 7.88 -13.58 7.12
C ASN A 305 6.98 -12.39 7.53
N THR A 306 6.49 -11.59 6.57
CA THR A 306 5.50 -10.53 6.82
C THR A 306 4.21 -11.06 7.47
N LEU A 307 3.75 -12.27 7.10
CA LEU A 307 2.58 -12.90 7.75
C LEU A 307 2.87 -13.31 9.20
N VAL A 308 4.05 -13.91 9.43
CA VAL A 308 4.46 -14.35 10.78
C VAL A 308 4.52 -13.15 11.72
N TRP A 309 5.07 -12.03 11.25
CA TRP A 309 5.15 -10.79 12.01
C TRP A 309 3.76 -10.19 12.26
N SER A 310 2.88 -10.15 11.25
CA SER A 310 1.51 -9.67 11.38
C SER A 310 0.70 -10.47 12.42
N LEU A 311 0.80 -11.80 12.40
CA LEU A 311 0.14 -12.67 13.37
C LEU A 311 0.70 -12.45 14.78
N ALA A 312 2.02 -12.31 14.92
CA ALA A 312 2.65 -12.05 16.20
C ALA A 312 2.18 -10.71 16.78
N THR A 313 2.17 -9.64 15.99
CA THR A 313 1.72 -8.32 16.46
C THR A 313 0.23 -8.30 16.77
N LEU A 314 -0.62 -8.97 15.98
CA LEU A 314 -2.05 -9.17 16.31
C LEU A 314 -2.22 -9.84 17.68
N VAL A 315 -1.48 -10.91 17.96
CA VAL A 315 -1.59 -11.64 19.24
C VAL A 315 -1.06 -10.80 20.40
N MET A 316 0.07 -10.12 20.23
CA MET A 316 0.75 -9.36 21.28
C MET A 316 0.14 -7.98 21.54
N ASP A 317 -0.71 -7.47 20.64
CA ASP A 317 -1.34 -6.17 20.82
C ASP A 317 -2.18 -6.14 22.11
N ALA A 318 -1.93 -5.11 22.93
CA ALA A 318 -2.63 -4.90 24.19
C ALA A 318 -3.93 -4.09 24.00
N ASP A 319 -4.00 -3.27 22.95
CA ASP A 319 -5.09 -2.33 22.69
C ASP A 319 -6.12 -2.97 21.76
N LYS A 320 -6.89 -3.89 22.32
CA LYS A 320 -7.93 -4.65 21.60
C LYS A 320 -9.33 -4.15 21.96
N SER A 321 -10.19 -4.09 20.95
CA SER A 321 -11.59 -3.67 21.07
C SER A 321 -12.50 -4.65 20.33
N GLU A 322 -13.75 -4.76 20.77
CA GLU A 322 -14.81 -5.46 20.04
C GLU A 322 -15.50 -4.56 19.01
N THR A 323 -15.35 -3.25 19.17
CA THR A 323 -16.01 -2.23 18.35
C THR A 323 -14.98 -1.46 17.55
N GLU A 324 -15.28 -1.32 16.26
CA GLU A 324 -14.56 -0.43 15.36
C GLU A 324 -14.53 1.01 15.92
N PRO A 325 -13.42 1.75 15.74
CA PRO A 325 -13.35 3.17 16.08
C PRO A 325 -14.44 4.00 15.38
N VAL A 326 -14.81 5.12 16.01
CA VAL A 326 -15.71 6.09 15.39
C VAL A 326 -15.04 6.78 14.20
N ILE A 327 -15.83 7.07 13.17
CA ILE A 327 -15.38 7.86 12.02
C ILE A 327 -15.16 9.32 12.45
N LYS A 328 -14.03 9.88 12.06
CA LYS A 328 -13.63 11.28 12.31
C LYS A 328 -14.39 12.26 11.39
#